data_AF-A0A259BM11-F1
#
_entry.id   AF-A0A259BM11-F1
#
_cell.length_a   1.000
_cell.length_b   1.000
_cell.length_c   1.000
_cell.angle_alpha   90.00
_cell.angle_beta   90.00
_cell.angle_gamma   90.00
#
_symmetry.space_group_name_H-M   'P 1'
#
loop_
_entity.id
_entity.type
_entity.pdbx_description
1 polymer ?
#
loop_
_entity_poly.entity_id
_entity_poly.type
_entity_poly.pdbx_seq_one_letter_code
_entity_poly.pdbx_strand_id
1 'polypeptide(L)' 'TGGLAYGRNTITDYGLESSQTHVGWTAGAGIEYALTNNWTARAEYLYTDLGSKTYDNIGTEAGLTSSTARLGVNYKF' A
#
# COMPACT_ATOMS: atom_id res chain seq x y z
N THR A 1 0.71 13.17 1.27
CA THR A 1 1.86 12.62 0.53
C THR A 1 1.33 11.73 -0.57
N GLY A 2 2.03 11.59 -1.70
CA GLY A 2 1.56 10.74 -2.78
C GLY A 2 2.63 10.53 -3.83
N GLY A 3 2.49 9.48 -4.63
CA GLY A 3 3.48 9.11 -5.63
C GLY A 3 3.05 7.93 -6.50
N LEU A 4 3.97 7.50 -7.37
CA LEU A 4 3.82 6.28 -8.16
C LEU A 4 4.10 5.07 -7.28
N ALA A 5 3.35 3.99 -7.50
CA ALA A 5 3.57 2.72 -6.85
C ALA A 5 3.69 1.62 -7.92
N TYR A 6 4.53 0.62 -7.66
CA TYR A 6 4.60 -0.59 -8.47
C TYR A 6 4.69 -1.82 -7.56
N GLY A 7 4.13 -2.94 -8.01
CA GLY A 7 4.14 -4.20 -7.27
C GLY A 7 4.14 -5.39 -8.23
N ARG A 8 4.82 -6.47 -7.85
CA ARG A 8 4.82 -7.71 -8.62
C ARG A 8 3.93 -8.72 -7.90
N ASN A 9 3.02 -9.32 -8.64
CA ASN A 9 2.21 -10.44 -8.15
C ASN A 9 2.53 -11.67 -9.00
N THR A 10 2.73 -12.80 -8.33
CA THR A 10 3.01 -14.09 -8.94
C THR A 10 1.91 -15.05 -8.51
N ILE A 11 1.21 -15.59 -9.50
CA ILE A 11 0.17 -16.61 -9.29
C ILE A 11 0.74 -17.93 -9.79
N THR A 12 0.64 -18.97 -8.96
CA THR A 12 1.03 -20.34 -9.31
C THR A 12 -0.22 -21.22 -9.28
N ASP A 13 -0.57 -21.83 -10.41
CA ASP A 13 -1.72 -22.72 -10.53
C ASP A 13 -1.34 -23.99 -11.32
N TYR A 14 -1.58 -25.16 -10.75
CA TYR A 14 -1.24 -26.48 -11.33
C TYR A 14 0.17 -26.60 -11.98
N GLY A 15 1.18 -25.91 -11.43
CA GLY A 15 2.57 -25.96 -11.93
C GLY A 15 2.89 -24.95 -13.04
N LEU A 16 1.94 -24.10 -13.43
CA LEU A 16 2.17 -22.94 -14.29
C LEU A 16 2.36 -21.69 -13.43
N GLU A 17 3.42 -20.94 -13.69
CA GLU A 17 3.69 -19.64 -13.05
C GLU A 17 3.33 -18.50 -13.99
N SER A 18 2.67 -17.47 -13.45
CA SER A 18 2.39 -16.24 -14.18
C SER A 18 2.68 -15.04 -13.29
N SER A 19 3.65 -14.22 -13.69
CA SER A 19 4.02 -12.99 -12.99
C SER A 19 3.58 -11.76 -13.77
N GLN A 20 2.83 -10.87 -13.13
CA GLN A 20 2.45 -9.58 -13.70
C GLN A 20 2.96 -8.44 -12.82
N THR A 21 3.49 -7.41 -13.48
CA THR A 21 3.88 -6.17 -12.83
C THR A 21 2.73 -5.19 -12.90
N HIS A 22 2.28 -4.75 -11.73
CA HIS A 22 1.21 -3.80 -11.55
C HIS A 22 1.83 -2.44 -11.27
N VAL A 23 1.32 -1.41 -11.92
CA VAL A 23 1.77 -0.02 -11.75
C VAL A 23 0.52 0.80 -11.49
N GLY A 24 0.57 1.60 -10.43
CA GLY A 24 -0.51 2.51 -10.09
C GLY A 24 -0.03 3.64 -9.21
N TRP A 25 -0.88 4.08 -8.31
CA TRP A 25 -0.66 5.28 -7.52
C TRP A 25 -0.79 4.98 -6.03
N THR A 26 -0.11 5.79 -5.24
CA THR A 26 -0.23 5.78 -3.80
C THR A 26 -0.52 7.19 -3.31
N ALA A 27 -1.42 7.30 -2.35
CA ALA A 27 -1.70 8.54 -1.66
C ALA A 27 -1.83 8.27 -0.16
N GLY A 28 -1.25 9.15 0.63
CA GLY A 28 -1.31 9.11 2.07
C GLY A 28 -1.65 10.46 2.66
N ALA A 29 -2.35 10.42 3.79
CA ALA A 29 -2.63 11.58 4.62
C ALA A 29 -2.18 11.24 6.04
N GLY A 30 -1.63 12.24 6.74
CA GLY A 30 -1.20 12.07 8.11
C GLY A 30 -1.47 13.33 8.90
N ILE A 31 -1.83 13.14 10.16
CA ILE A 31 -1.96 14.21 11.14
C ILE A 31 -0.99 13.92 12.28
N GLU A 32 -0.39 15.00 12.79
CA GLU A 32 0.46 14.95 13.97
C GLU A 32 -0.11 15.94 14.99
N TYR A 33 -0.25 15.49 16.23
CA TYR A 33 -0.85 16.26 17.31
C TYR A 33 0.03 16.21 18.55
N ALA A 34 0.40 17.38 19.08
CA ALA A 34 1.11 17.49 20.34
C ALA A 34 0.14 17.26 21.51
N LEU A 35 0.30 16.15 22.23
CA LEU A 35 -0.49 15.83 23.42
C LEU A 35 -0.01 16.62 24.63
N THR A 36 1.29 16.88 24.73
CA THR A 36 1.94 17.64 25.81
C THR A 36 3.23 18.26 25.28
N ASN A 37 3.86 19.19 26.00
CA ASN A 37 5.14 19.82 25.60
C ASN A 37 6.26 18.82 25.22
N ASN A 38 6.17 17.57 25.69
CA ASN A 38 7.16 16.52 25.46
C ASN A 38 6.60 15.31 24.72
N TRP A 39 5.30 15.28 24.40
CA TRP A 39 4.65 14.11 23.81
C TRP A 39 3.89 14.50 22.54
N THR A 40 4.20 13.82 21.44
CA THR A 40 3.56 14.04 20.15
C THR A 40 2.99 12.74 19.63
N ALA A 41 1.68 12.70 19.37
CA ALA A 41 1.02 11.59 18.71
C ALA A 41 0.93 11.83 17.21
N ARG A 42 1.01 10.76 16.43
CA ARG A 42 0.88 10.79 14.98
C ARG A 42 -0.07 9.70 14.53
N ALA A 43 -0.94 10.05 13.58
CA ALA A 43 -1.73 9.10 12.83
C ALA A 43 -1.45 9.30 11.33
N GLU A 44 -1.13 8.22 10.62
CA GLU A 44 -0.91 8.22 9.19
C GLU A 44 -1.77 7.15 8.53
N TYR A 45 -2.35 7.47 7.38
CA TYR A 45 -3.07 6.55 6.53
C TYR A 45 -2.46 6.60 5.13
N LEU A 46 -2.11 5.44 4.58
CA LEU A 46 -1.54 5.28 3.25
C LEU A 46 -2.42 4.32 2.47
N TYR A 47 -2.91 4.78 1.32
CA TYR A 47 -3.68 4.01 0.37
C TYR A 47 -2.86 3.80 -0.90
N THR A 48 -2.81 2.57 -1.39
CA THR A 48 -2.07 2.21 -2.60
C THR A 48 -2.97 1.37 -3.49
N ASP A 49 -3.16 1.84 -4.72
CA ASP A 49 -3.88 1.10 -5.75
C ASP A 49 -2.97 0.87 -6.94
N LEU A 50 -2.70 -0.40 -7.25
CA LEU A 50 -1.81 -0.80 -8.33
C LEU A 50 -2.58 -1.20 -9.61
N GLY A 51 -3.90 -0.99 -9.62
CA GLY A 51 -4.79 -1.40 -10.70
C GLY A 51 -5.01 -2.92 -10.79
N SER A 52 -5.92 -3.32 -11.69
CA SER A 52 -6.15 -4.72 -12.06
C SER A 52 -5.42 -5.08 -13.35
N LYS A 53 -4.88 -6.30 -13.41
CA LYS A 53 -4.36 -6.90 -14.64
C LYS A 53 -5.06 -8.23 -14.90
N THR A 54 -5.47 -8.42 -16.14
CA THR A 54 -5.98 -9.69 -16.64
C THR A 54 -4.80 -10.64 -16.84
N TYR A 55 -4.85 -11.79 -16.18
CA TYR A 55 -3.90 -12.87 -16.42
C TYR A 55 -4.46 -13.77 -17.51
N ASP A 56 -4.19 -13.43 -18.77
CA ASP A 56 -4.72 -14.15 -19.95
C ASP A 56 -4.41 -15.65 -19.94
N ASN A 57 -3.32 -16.08 -19.28
CA ASN A 57 -2.92 -17.48 -19.17
C ASN A 57 -3.85 -18.33 -18.27
N ILE A 58 -4.66 -17.72 -17.40
CA ILE A 58 -5.52 -18.40 -16.41
C ILE A 58 -6.94 -17.80 -16.34
N GLY A 59 -7.29 -16.87 -17.24
CA GLY A 59 -8.64 -16.30 -17.36
C GLY A 59 -9.14 -15.55 -16.12
N THR A 60 -8.23 -15.07 -15.27
CA THR A 60 -8.54 -14.44 -13.97
C THR A 60 -8.08 -12.99 -13.96
N GLU A 61 -8.92 -12.10 -13.43
CA GLU A 61 -8.55 -10.73 -13.09
C GLU A 61 -8.04 -10.68 -11.65
N ALA A 62 -6.82 -10.17 -11.44
CA ALA A 62 -6.33 -9.87 -10.11
C ALA A 62 -5.99 -8.38 -10.01
N GLY A 63 -6.58 -7.72 -9.01
CA GLY A 63 -6.25 -6.36 -8.61
C GLY A 63 -5.44 -6.37 -7.32
N LEU A 64 -4.50 -5.43 -7.19
CA LEU A 64 -3.72 -5.26 -5.98
C LEU A 64 -3.96 -3.88 -5.38
N THR A 65 -4.81 -3.86 -4.34
CA THR A 65 -5.12 -2.67 -3.56
C THR A 65 -4.69 -2.91 -2.12
N SER A 66 -3.99 -1.95 -1.51
CA SER A 66 -3.48 -2.07 -0.15
C SER A 66 -3.70 -0.78 0.64
N SER A 67 -4.21 -0.93 1.85
CA SER A 67 -4.41 0.17 2.80
C SER A 67 -3.61 -0.10 4.06
N THR A 68 -2.74 0.84 4.43
CA THR A 68 -1.93 0.77 5.64
C THR A 68 -2.24 1.94 6.54
N ALA A 69 -2.66 1.66 7.78
CA ALA A 69 -2.78 2.66 8.83
C ALA A 69 -1.60 2.52 9.81
N ARG A 70 -1.05 3.65 10.26
CA ARG A 70 0.02 3.70 11.26
C ARG A 70 -0.35 4.69 12.36
N LEU A 71 -0.09 4.30 13.59
CA LEU A 71 -0.23 5.15 14.78
C LEU A 71 1.13 5.17 15.48
N GLY A 72 1.57 6.36 15.89
CA GLY A 72 2.86 6.55 16.52
C GLY A 72 2.78 7.56 17.66
N VAL A 73 3.67 7.42 18.64
CA VAL A 73 3.83 8.36 19.73
C VAL A 73 5.33 8.63 19.89
N ASN A 74 5.69 9.91 19.94
CA ASN A 74 7.06 10.38 20.06
C ASN A 74 7.20 11.14 21.38
N TYR A 75 8.28 10.86 22.11
CA TYR A 75 8.66 11.60 23.30
C TYR A 75 9.91 12.45 23.01
N LYS A 76 9.86 13.72 23.35
CA LYS A 76 10.97 14.65 23.19
C LYS A 76 11.62 14.91 24.56
N PHE A 77 12.84 14.38 24.71
CA PHE A 77 13.77 14.60 25.82
C PHE A 77 14.50 15.94 25.68
#